data_AF-A0A096LF55-F1
#
_entry.id   AF-A0A096LF55-F1
#
_cell.length_a   1.000
_cell.length_b   1.000
_cell.length_c   1.000
_cell.angle_alpha   90.00
_cell.angle_beta   90.00
_cell.angle_gamma   90.00
#
_symmetry.space_group_name_H-M   'P 1'
#
loop_
_entity.id
_entity.type
_entity.pdbx_description
1 polymer ?
#
loop_
_entity_poly.entity_id
_entity_poly.type
_entity_poly.pdbx_seq_one_letter_code
_entity_poly.pdbx_strand_id
1 'polypeptide(L)' 'RLAPADLALAMSHVNSEPRGALGFATPARAFRAMLGEDAAALLDAYGVWDVPLGDLDLTPGLIERARAERGDAPLA' A
#
# COMPACT_ATOMS: atom_id res chain seq x y z
N ARG A 1 -14.01 -7.51 -9.83
CA ARG A 1 -13.75 -7.68 -8.37
C ARG A 1 -12.27 -7.48 -8.14
N LEU A 2 -11.88 -6.85 -7.02
CA LEU A 2 -10.48 -6.69 -6.66
C LEU A 2 -9.82 -8.06 -6.41
N ALA A 3 -8.62 -8.24 -6.97
CA ALA A 3 -7.73 -9.35 -6.67
C ALA A 3 -6.84 -9.01 -5.46
N PRO A 4 -6.20 -10.01 -4.82
CA PRO A 4 -5.25 -9.76 -3.74
C PRO A 4 -4.13 -8.78 -4.13
N ALA A 5 -3.60 -8.87 -5.36
CA ALA A 5 -2.59 -7.96 -5.87
C ALA A 5 -3.06 -6.49 -5.94
N ASP A 6 -4.35 -6.26 -6.25
CA ASP A 6 -4.93 -4.92 -6.29
C ASP A 6 -5.00 -4.30 -4.89
N LEU A 7 -5.37 -5.12 -3.89
CA LEU A 7 -5.41 -4.70 -2.49
C LEU A 7 -4.02 -4.47 -1.92
N ALA A 8 -3.07 -5.35 -2.20
CA ALA A 8 -1.67 -5.21 -1.78
C ALA A 8 -1.07 -3.89 -2.31
N LEU A 9 -1.29 -3.59 -3.59
CA LEU A 9 -0.89 -2.32 -4.20
C LEU A 9 -1.56 -1.13 -3.51
N ALA A 10 -2.89 -1.12 -3.39
CA ALA A 10 -3.61 -0.03 -2.74
C ALA A 10 -3.14 0.20 -1.30
N MET A 11 -2.93 -0.87 -0.53
CA MET A 11 -2.45 -0.79 0.85
C MET A 11 -1.01 -0.31 0.94
N SER A 12 -0.16 -0.60 -0.04
CA SER A 12 1.22 -0.08 -0.11
C SER A 12 1.22 1.44 -0.22
N HIS A 13 0.37 2.00 -1.09
CA HIS A 13 0.23 3.45 -1.22
C HIS A 13 -0.41 4.09 0.02
N VAL A 14 -1.53 3.55 0.49
CA VAL A 14 -2.27 4.11 1.64
C VAL A 14 -1.45 4.06 2.94
N ASN A 15 -0.63 3.02 3.15
CA ASN A 15 0.20 2.88 4.35
C ASN A 15 1.56 3.58 4.24
N SER A 16 1.87 4.15 3.07
CA SER A 16 3.05 4.99 2.83
C SER A 16 2.75 6.49 2.86
N GLU A 17 1.47 6.87 2.93
CA GLU A 17 1.03 8.26 3.10
C GLU A 17 1.28 8.75 4.54
N PRO A 18 2.02 9.86 4.75
CA PRO A 18 2.18 10.49 6.06
C PRO A 18 0.86 10.96 6.66
N ARG A 19 0.60 10.64 7.94
CA ARG A 19 -0.65 11.02 8.62
C ARG A 19 -0.38 12.01 9.74
N GLY A 20 -1.09 13.14 9.76
CA GLY A 20 -1.00 14.12 10.85
C GLY A 20 -1.30 13.52 12.22
N ALA A 21 -2.28 12.62 12.31
CA ALA A 21 -2.63 11.89 13.54
C ALA A 21 -1.50 10.98 14.07
N LEU A 22 -0.52 10.63 13.23
CA LEU A 22 0.66 9.84 13.60
C LEU A 22 1.92 10.72 13.71
N GLY A 23 1.77 12.02 13.96
CA GLY A 23 2.91 12.94 13.99
C GLY A 23 3.64 13.03 12.64
N PHE A 24 2.89 12.89 11.53
CA PHE A 24 3.40 12.80 10.17
C PHE A 24 4.29 11.58 9.87
N ALA A 25 4.26 10.54 10.71
CA ALA A 25 4.74 9.22 10.31
C ALA A 25 3.77 8.55 9.32
N THR A 26 4.28 7.63 8.50
CA THR A 26 3.44 6.75 7.69
C THR A 26 2.85 5.63 8.57
N PRO A 27 1.65 5.12 8.27
CA PRO A 27 1.08 3.98 8.99
C PRO A 27 2.02 2.77 9.07
N ALA A 28 2.69 2.41 7.95
CA ALA A 28 3.61 1.28 7.94
C ALA A 28 4.82 1.51 8.88
N ARG A 29 5.37 2.73 8.89
CA ARG A 29 6.47 3.09 9.80
C ARG A 29 6.03 3.09 11.26
N ALA A 30 4.87 3.68 11.56
CA ALA A 30 4.32 3.70 12.91
C ALA A 30 4.05 2.28 13.42
N PHE A 31 3.49 1.42 12.56
CA PHE A 31 3.21 0.02 12.89
C PHE A 31 4.48 -0.78 13.18
N ARG A 32 5.52 -0.65 12.34
CA ARG A 32 6.84 -1.25 12.59
C ARG A 32 7.49 -0.71 13.87
N ALA A 33 7.34 0.58 14.18
CA ALA A 33 7.85 1.14 15.42
C ALA A 33 7.14 0.59 16.68
N MET A 34 5.86 0.21 16.56
CA MET A 34 5.07 -0.32 17.67
C MET A 34 5.30 -1.82 17.92
N LEU A 35 5.45 -2.63 16.87
CA LEU A 35 5.49 -4.10 16.98
C LEU A 35 6.78 -4.74 16.44
N GLY A 36 7.74 -3.97 15.91
CA GLY A 36 9.01 -4.47 15.42
C GLY A 36 8.86 -5.50 14.29
N GLU A 37 9.56 -6.63 14.42
CA GLU A 37 9.60 -7.69 13.41
C GLU A 37 8.25 -8.33 13.13
N ASP A 38 7.34 -8.40 14.11
CA ASP A 38 6.00 -8.95 13.89
C ASP A 38 5.20 -8.08 12.91
N ALA A 39 5.34 -6.75 12.99
CA ALA A 39 4.76 -5.84 12.01
C ALA A 39 5.41 -6.01 10.63
N ALA A 40 6.73 -6.21 10.57
CA ALA A 40 7.42 -6.45 9.30
C ALA A 40 6.92 -7.74 8.63
N ALA A 41 6.82 -8.84 9.39
CA ALA A 41 6.31 -10.12 8.91
C ALA A 41 4.84 -10.03 8.44
N LEU A 42 3.99 -9.29 9.16
CA LEU A 42 2.60 -9.07 8.76
C LEU A 42 2.51 -8.27 7.46
N LEU A 43 3.26 -7.17 7.34
CA LEU A 43 3.26 -6.35 6.13
C LEU A 43 3.74 -7.15 4.91
N ASP A 44 4.80 -7.96 5.06
CA ASP A 44 5.28 -8.86 4.01
C ASP A 44 4.22 -9.91 3.63
N ALA A 45 3.58 -10.54 4.61
CA ALA A 45 2.52 -11.53 4.36
C ALA A 45 1.31 -10.95 3.62
N TYR A 46 0.99 -9.66 3.84
CA TYR A 46 -0.06 -8.95 3.10
C TYR A 46 0.44 -8.38 1.76
N GLY A 47 1.73 -8.53 1.43
CA GLY A 47 2.34 -7.93 0.26
C GLY A 47 2.30 -6.40 0.30
N VAL A 48 2.46 -5.78 1.46
CA VAL A 48 2.48 -4.32 1.62
C VAL A 48 3.93 -3.84 1.68
N TRP A 49 4.32 -3.00 0.73
CA TRP A 49 5.65 -2.40 0.63
C TRP A 49 5.61 -0.89 0.81
N ASP A 50 6.76 -0.29 1.13
CA ASP A 50 6.88 1.16 1.22
C ASP A 50 6.94 1.78 -0.18
N VAL A 51 6.17 2.86 -0.37
CA VAL A 51 6.14 3.65 -1.61
C VAL A 51 6.73 5.03 -1.32
N PRO A 52 7.71 5.50 -2.11
CA PRO A 52 8.25 6.85 -1.94
C PRO A 52 7.16 7.93 -2.06
N LEU A 53 7.28 9.01 -1.29
CA LEU A 53 6.28 10.08 -1.26
C LEU A 53 5.98 10.67 -2.66
N GLY A 54 7.00 10.79 -3.51
CA GLY A 54 6.87 11.31 -4.88
C GLY A 54 6.12 10.36 -5.82
N ASP A 55 6.01 9.08 -5.46
CA ASP A 55 5.40 8.03 -6.26
C ASP A 55 4.00 7.63 -5.73
N LEU A 56 3.53 8.28 -4.66
CA LEU A 56 2.21 8.01 -4.12
C LEU A 56 1.12 8.37 -5.12
N ASP A 57 0.38 7.36 -5.57
CA ASP A 57 -0.92 7.52 -6.20
C ASP A 57 -2.03 7.10 -5.23
N LEU A 58 -2.81 8.07 -4.76
CA LEU A 58 -3.99 7.85 -3.91
C LEU A 58 -5.30 7.96 -4.69
N THR A 59 -5.22 7.97 -6.02
CA THR A 59 -6.39 8.01 -6.90
C THR A 59 -6.92 6.59 -7.14
N PRO A 60 -8.23 6.43 -7.41
CA PRO A 60 -8.77 5.14 -7.82
C PRO A 60 -8.12 4.55 -9.09
N GLY A 61 -7.55 5.40 -9.95
CA GLY A 61 -6.95 5.01 -11.23
C GLY A 61 -5.66 4.19 -11.12
N LEU A 62 -5.04 4.15 -9.94
CA LEU A 62 -3.86 3.32 -9.64
C LEU A 62 -4.09 1.85 -10.03
N ILE A 63 -5.24 1.30 -9.60
CA ILE A 63 -5.53 -0.13 -9.74
C ILE A 63 -5.72 -0.48 -11.21
N GLU A 64 -6.48 0.31 -11.97
CA GLU A 64 -6.71 0.06 -13.39
C GLU A 64 -5.42 0.11 -14.21
N ARG A 65 -4.53 1.08 -13.93
CA ARG A 65 -3.23 1.14 -14.60
C ARG A 65 -2.38 -0.08 -14.30
N ALA A 66 -2.27 -0.46 -13.03
CA ALA A 66 -1.48 -1.62 -12.63
C ALA A 66 -2.06 -2.94 -13.18
N ARG A 67 -3.39 -3.05 -13.30
CA ARG A 67 -4.04 -4.19 -13.95
C ARG A 67 -3.70 -4.25 -15.44
N ALA A 68 -3.79 -3.12 -16.14
CA ALA A 68 -3.40 -3.04 -17.55
C ALA A 68 -1.93 -3.42 -17.78
N GLU A 69 -1.01 -2.97 -16.91
CA GLU A 69 0.41 -3.31 -16.96
C GLU A 69 0.68 -4.81 -16.77
N ARG A 70 -0.09 -5.48 -15.90
CA ARG A 70 -0.02 -6.93 -15.70
C ARG A 70 -0.74 -7.75 -16.78
N GLY A 71 -1.57 -7.10 -17.60
CA GLY A 71 -2.46 -7.78 -18.56
C GLY A 71 -3.73 -8.38 -17.93
N ASP A 72 -4.10 -7.93 -16.72
CA ASP A 72 -5.34 -8.33 -16.07
C ASP A 72 -6.56 -7.67 -16.74
N ALA A 73 -7.71 -8.34 -16.72
CA ALA A 73 -8.97 -7.73 -17.18
C ALA A 73 -9.32 -6.47 -16.36
N PRO A 74 -9.96 -5.43 -16.93
CA PRO A 74 -10.34 -4.21 -16.20
C PRO A 74 -11.34 -4.48 -15.07
N LEU A 75 -11.53 -3.55 -14.13
CA LEU A 75 -12.64 -3.66 -13.16
C LEU A 75 -13.94 -3.39 -13.92
N ALA A 76 -14.94 -4.23 -13.66
CA ALA A 76 -16.29 -4.08 -14.21
C ALA A 76 -17.09 -3.06 -13.40
#